data_AF-A0AAJ0HGR4-F1
#
_entry.id   AF-A0AAJ0HGR4-F1
#
_cell.length_a   1.000
_cell.length_b   1.000
_cell.length_c   1.000
_cell.angle_alpha   90.00
_cell.angle_beta   90.00
_cell.angle_gamma   90.00
#
_symmetry.space_group_name_H-M   'P 1'
#
loop_
_entity.id
_entity.type
_entity.pdbx_description
1 polymer ?
#
loop_
_entity_poly.entity_id
_entity_poly.type
_entity_poly.pdbx_seq_one_letter_code
_entity_poly.pdbx_strand_id
1 'polypeptide(L)'
;MDDSSEASLREKNTSEGDVAAAAAAAKEHNILEACRRRNLGDLRILAESPGGFLTDKIRQQAWPVLLGLPSGYTDESKTLTPQATEAASWRKLPRHRDEDQVQLDVNRAFIYYPNHKNEAELASQKDELSDLIVEVLRRHPYLCYFQGYHDICQVLLLVLPAPVRAPAVARLSALRIRDFMLPTLAPAVHQLRLIPDILLAADPTLWRHLASTEPFFALSGTLTMYAHDITTLGEITRLFDVLLAREPVFSVYMFAAIVRSRRDELFDTPADEPEMLHSILSKLPRPLDLEALITSTHVLYDTHPPEKFAAWRTISRASVLCTARDADACAAQSMADAERFFDRQVTELRWIERRDQARELLRRYRRPARTLGFAILIGVVAVWLRRSPGLSSCVTGLLASWMRL
;
A
#
# COMPACT_ATOMS: atom_id res chain seq x y z
N MET A 1 -5.07 52.94 26.97
CA MET A 1 -5.31 52.58 25.55
C MET A 1 -5.15 51.08 25.28
N ASP A 2 -4.64 50.27 26.23
CA ASP A 2 -4.51 48.81 26.06
C ASP A 2 -5.83 48.01 26.18
N ASP A 3 -6.75 48.45 27.04
CA ASP A 3 -7.92 47.64 27.44
C ASP A 3 -8.94 47.44 26.29
N SER A 4 -9.03 48.40 25.37
CA SER A 4 -9.92 48.31 24.18
C SER A 4 -9.38 47.37 23.10
N SER A 5 -8.06 47.14 23.07
CA SER A 5 -7.41 46.24 22.10
C SER A 5 -7.57 44.78 22.53
N GLU A 6 -7.40 44.48 23.82
CA GLU A 6 -7.61 43.14 24.36
C GLU A 6 -9.08 42.69 24.30
N ALA A 7 -10.04 43.58 24.55
CA ALA A 7 -11.46 43.27 24.41
C ALA A 7 -11.85 42.91 22.96
N SER A 8 -11.35 43.68 21.99
CA SER A 8 -11.59 43.43 20.55
C SER A 8 -10.95 42.12 20.07
N LEU A 9 -9.75 41.79 20.54
CA LEU A 9 -9.09 40.51 20.26
C LEU A 9 -9.85 39.32 20.86
N ARG A 10 -10.40 39.47 22.08
CA ARG A 10 -11.23 38.44 22.72
C ARG A 10 -12.55 38.21 22.00
N GLU A 11 -13.25 39.29 21.60
CA GLU A 11 -14.49 39.20 20.82
C GLU A 11 -14.26 38.57 19.44
N LYS A 12 -13.15 38.92 18.77
CA LYS A 12 -12.79 38.31 17.49
C LYS A 12 -12.51 36.81 17.63
N ASN A 13 -11.71 36.41 18.62
CA ASN A 13 -11.40 35.00 18.88
C ASN A 13 -12.62 34.17 19.29
N THR A 14 -13.58 34.76 20.01
CA THR A 14 -14.85 34.08 20.34
C THR A 14 -15.73 33.94 19.09
N SER A 15 -15.84 34.97 18.26
CA SER A 15 -16.60 34.89 17.01
C SER A 15 -16.02 33.86 16.01
N GLU A 16 -14.70 33.76 15.89
CA GLU A 16 -14.03 32.77 15.03
C GLU A 16 -14.22 31.35 15.58
N GLY A 17 -14.17 31.17 16.91
CA GLY A 17 -14.45 29.91 17.57
C GLY A 17 -15.89 29.42 17.37
N ASP A 18 -16.86 30.32 17.46
CA ASP A 18 -18.28 29.99 17.26
C ASP A 18 -18.58 29.59 15.82
N VAL A 19 -17.96 30.26 14.84
CA VAL A 19 -18.09 29.91 13.41
C VAL A 19 -17.46 28.54 13.13
N ALA A 20 -16.29 28.25 13.68
CA ALA A 20 -15.64 26.96 13.53
C ALA A 20 -16.45 25.81 14.16
N ALA A 21 -17.02 26.05 15.35
CA ALA A 21 -17.89 25.09 16.02
C ALA A 21 -19.17 24.81 15.22
N ALA A 22 -19.80 25.85 14.67
CA ALA A 22 -20.98 25.70 13.81
C ALA A 22 -20.67 24.91 12.52
N ALA A 23 -19.51 25.20 11.88
CA ALA A 23 -19.06 24.46 10.71
C ALA A 23 -18.77 22.99 11.01
N ALA A 24 -18.15 22.69 12.16
CA ALA A 24 -17.90 21.33 12.61
C ALA A 24 -19.20 20.56 12.86
N ALA A 25 -20.19 21.19 13.53
CA ALA A 25 -21.50 20.58 13.78
C ALA A 25 -22.27 20.31 12.47
N ALA A 26 -22.24 21.24 11.51
CA ALA A 26 -22.84 21.04 10.19
C ALA A 26 -22.16 19.89 9.43
N LYS A 27 -20.83 19.81 9.49
CA LYS A 27 -20.06 18.72 8.87
C LYS A 27 -20.37 17.38 9.52
N GLU A 28 -20.42 17.30 10.84
CA GLU A 28 -20.84 16.10 11.58
C GLU A 28 -22.23 15.63 11.13
N HIS A 29 -23.21 16.54 11.07
CA HIS A 29 -24.55 16.20 10.60
C HIS A 29 -24.54 15.60 9.19
N ASN A 30 -23.80 16.21 8.25
CA ASN A 30 -23.69 15.72 6.89
C ASN A 30 -23.02 14.34 6.80
N ILE A 31 -22.00 14.07 7.63
CA ILE A 31 -21.35 12.75 7.67
C ILE A 31 -22.34 11.69 8.17
N LEU A 32 -23.04 11.97 9.26
CA LEU A 32 -24.02 11.04 9.84
C LEU A 32 -25.19 10.77 8.87
N GLU A 33 -25.64 11.78 8.13
CA GLU A 33 -26.63 11.62 7.07
C GLU A 33 -26.11 10.70 5.95
N ALA A 34 -24.88 10.95 5.49
CA ALA A 34 -24.25 10.14 4.45
C ALA A 34 -24.04 8.69 4.91
N CYS A 35 -23.67 8.46 6.17
CA CYS A 35 -23.61 7.12 6.78
C CYS A 35 -24.99 6.44 6.77
N ARG A 36 -26.05 7.13 7.21
CA ARG A 36 -27.41 6.57 7.27
C ARG A 36 -27.93 6.18 5.90
N ARG A 37 -27.65 7.02 4.90
CA ARG A 37 -28.01 6.78 3.49
C ARG A 37 -27.03 5.86 2.77
N ARG A 38 -25.92 5.51 3.42
CA ARG A 38 -24.79 4.78 2.86
C ARG A 38 -24.28 5.36 1.55
N ASN A 39 -24.25 6.69 1.45
CA ASN A 39 -23.79 7.40 0.27
C ASN A 39 -22.26 7.50 0.31
N LEU A 40 -21.58 6.59 -0.39
CA LEU A 40 -20.12 6.54 -0.46
C LEU A 40 -19.52 7.77 -1.16
N GLY A 41 -20.23 8.34 -2.14
CA GLY A 41 -19.82 9.57 -2.82
C GLY A 41 -19.75 10.76 -1.85
N ASP A 42 -20.79 10.98 -1.05
CA ASP A 42 -20.82 12.05 -0.04
C ASP A 42 -19.76 11.80 1.05
N LEU A 43 -19.64 10.56 1.53
CA LEU A 43 -18.62 10.19 2.52
C LEU A 43 -17.20 10.45 2.00
N ARG A 44 -16.94 10.21 0.71
CA ARG A 44 -15.65 10.51 0.09
C ARG A 44 -15.35 12.01 0.07
N ILE A 45 -16.31 12.83 -0.36
CA ILE A 45 -16.15 14.29 -0.35
C ILE A 45 -15.88 14.80 1.06
N LEU A 46 -16.62 14.28 2.06
CA LEU A 46 -16.46 14.67 3.46
C LEU A 46 -15.15 14.18 4.07
N ALA A 47 -14.70 12.97 3.73
CA ALA A 47 -13.41 12.43 4.15
C ALA A 47 -12.22 13.24 3.61
N GLU A 48 -12.33 13.74 2.38
CA GLU A 48 -11.27 14.55 1.75
C GLU A 48 -11.25 15.98 2.26
N SER A 49 -12.41 16.54 2.61
CA SER A 49 -12.50 17.90 3.15
C SER A 49 -11.70 18.07 4.46
N PRO A 50 -11.19 19.29 4.77
CA PRO A 50 -10.30 19.53 5.90
C PRO A 50 -10.79 18.93 7.22
N GLY A 51 -9.89 18.21 7.92
CA GLY A 51 -10.21 17.53 9.18
C GLY A 51 -10.95 16.19 9.06
N GLY A 52 -11.27 15.72 7.84
CA GLY A 52 -11.83 14.39 7.61
C GLY A 52 -13.11 14.12 8.39
N PHE A 53 -13.23 12.96 9.04
CA PHE A 53 -14.43 12.60 9.82
C PHE A 53 -14.49 13.18 11.24
N LEU A 54 -13.59 14.10 11.58
CA LEU A 54 -13.54 14.87 12.84
C LEU A 54 -13.21 14.04 14.09
N THR A 55 -13.96 12.97 14.39
CA THR A 55 -13.83 12.19 15.62
C THR A 55 -13.96 10.69 15.40
N ASP A 56 -13.40 9.89 16.31
CA ASP A 56 -13.50 8.43 16.23
C ASP A 56 -14.95 7.93 16.35
N LYS A 57 -15.81 8.62 17.12
CA LYS A 57 -17.25 8.29 17.20
C LYS A 57 -17.94 8.35 15.84
N ILE A 58 -17.56 9.31 14.99
CA ILE A 58 -18.08 9.42 13.62
C ILE A 58 -17.43 8.34 12.73
N ARG A 59 -16.13 8.08 12.87
CA ARG A 59 -15.42 7.01 12.14
C ARG A 59 -16.00 5.62 12.41
N GLN A 60 -16.44 5.35 13.63
CA GLN A 60 -17.12 4.11 14.02
C GLN A 60 -18.39 3.85 13.20
N GLN A 61 -19.00 4.89 12.62
CA GLN A 61 -20.13 4.77 11.70
C GLN A 61 -19.69 4.81 10.23
N ALA A 62 -18.76 5.70 9.88
CA ALA A 62 -18.35 5.93 8.50
C ALA A 62 -17.44 4.83 7.94
N TRP A 63 -16.42 4.38 8.67
CA TRP A 63 -15.47 3.38 8.19
C TRP A 63 -16.11 2.04 7.86
N PRO A 64 -17.04 1.48 8.67
CA PRO A 64 -17.79 0.28 8.27
C PRO A 64 -18.56 0.45 6.95
N VAL A 65 -19.13 1.64 6.72
CA VAL A 65 -19.86 1.93 5.47
C VAL A 65 -18.89 1.96 4.29
N LEU A 66 -17.76 2.68 4.40
CA LEU A 66 -16.70 2.73 3.38
C LEU A 66 -16.10 1.36 3.07
N LEU A 67 -15.96 0.50 4.08
CA LEU A 67 -15.50 -0.87 3.91
C LEU A 67 -16.58 -1.79 3.35
N GLY A 68 -17.83 -1.34 3.20
CA GLY A 68 -18.94 -2.12 2.64
C GLY A 68 -19.55 -3.15 3.61
N LEU A 69 -19.47 -2.91 4.92
CA LEU A 69 -20.13 -3.78 5.91
C LEU A 69 -21.66 -3.62 5.82
N PRO A 70 -22.45 -4.69 5.88
CA PRO A 70 -23.91 -4.61 5.88
C PRO A 70 -24.46 -3.69 6.98
N SER A 71 -25.61 -3.07 6.75
CA SER A 71 -26.24 -2.12 7.71
C SER A 71 -26.49 -2.71 9.10
N GLY A 72 -26.57 -4.04 9.23
CA GLY A 72 -26.71 -4.71 10.52
C GLY A 72 -25.54 -4.49 11.49
N TYR A 73 -24.35 -4.10 11.00
CA TYR A 73 -23.17 -3.83 11.83
C TYR A 73 -23.12 -2.41 12.40
N THR A 74 -23.87 -1.46 11.83
CA THR A 74 -23.83 -0.03 12.16
C THR A 74 -25.04 0.44 12.97
N ASP A 75 -26.01 -0.43 13.21
CA ASP A 75 -27.30 -0.09 13.81
C ASP A 75 -27.21 -0.20 15.35
N GLU A 76 -26.95 0.92 16.04
CA GLU A 76 -26.85 0.96 17.52
C GLU A 76 -28.11 0.42 18.22
N SER A 77 -29.28 0.50 17.57
CA SER A 77 -30.57 0.02 18.11
C SER A 77 -30.71 -1.50 18.08
N LYS A 78 -29.93 -2.19 17.25
CA LYS A 78 -29.75 -3.62 17.37
C LYS A 78 -28.49 -3.78 18.15
N THR A 79 -28.60 -4.03 19.46
CA THR A 79 -27.52 -4.68 20.19
C THR A 79 -27.10 -5.87 19.34
N LEU A 80 -25.99 -5.72 18.61
CA LEU A 80 -25.17 -6.82 18.15
C LEU A 80 -24.64 -7.42 19.43
N THR A 81 -25.50 -8.12 20.17
CA THR A 81 -25.04 -9.20 20.99
C THR A 81 -24.24 -10.03 20.00
N PRO A 82 -22.90 -10.14 20.18
CA PRO A 82 -22.22 -11.24 19.54
C PRO A 82 -23.05 -12.42 20.03
N GLN A 83 -23.76 -13.10 19.15
CA GLN A 83 -24.27 -14.39 19.52
C GLN A 83 -22.99 -15.11 19.94
N ALA A 84 -22.78 -15.31 21.25
CA ALA A 84 -21.47 -15.66 21.81
C ALA A 84 -20.91 -16.95 21.17
N THR A 85 -21.79 -17.68 20.49
CA THR A 85 -21.57 -18.73 19.52
C THR A 85 -20.61 -18.38 18.36
N GLU A 86 -20.59 -17.17 17.79
CA GLU A 86 -19.67 -16.79 16.69
C GLU A 86 -18.29 -16.30 17.16
N ALA A 87 -18.19 -15.55 18.26
CA ALA A 87 -16.89 -15.14 18.81
C ALA A 87 -16.10 -16.35 19.36
N ALA A 88 -16.80 -17.36 19.88
CA ALA A 88 -16.21 -18.64 20.27
C ALA A 88 -15.99 -19.60 19.08
N SER A 89 -16.55 -19.33 17.89
CA SER A 89 -16.45 -20.24 16.75
C SER A 89 -15.08 -20.22 16.10
N TRP A 90 -14.43 -19.05 16.00
CA TRP A 90 -13.18 -18.93 15.27
C TRP A 90 -12.01 -19.65 15.96
N ARG A 91 -12.03 -19.71 17.30
CA ARG A 91 -10.99 -20.44 18.08
C ARG A 91 -10.99 -21.94 17.80
N LYS A 92 -12.10 -22.49 17.30
CA LYS A 92 -12.24 -23.90 16.89
C LYS A 92 -11.77 -24.15 15.45
N LEU A 93 -11.57 -23.09 14.65
CA LEU A 93 -11.05 -23.22 13.30
C LEU A 93 -9.58 -23.69 13.35
N PRO A 94 -9.10 -24.36 12.30
CA PRO A 94 -7.70 -24.77 12.21
C PRO A 94 -6.74 -23.59 12.41
N ARG A 95 -5.62 -23.88 13.05
CA ARG A 95 -4.54 -22.92 13.26
C ARG A 95 -4.04 -22.38 11.92
N HIS A 96 -3.88 -21.06 11.81
CA HIS A 96 -3.27 -20.44 10.65
C HIS A 96 -1.74 -20.61 10.67
N ARG A 97 -1.12 -20.73 9.49
CA ARG A 97 0.33 -20.95 9.34
C ARG A 97 1.19 -19.81 9.89
N ASP A 98 0.64 -18.60 9.93
CA ASP A 98 1.40 -17.39 10.26
C ASP A 98 1.21 -16.90 11.71
N GLU A 99 0.50 -17.65 12.57
CA GLU A 99 0.20 -17.20 13.95
C GLU A 99 1.44 -16.92 14.79
N ASP A 100 2.53 -17.67 14.59
CA ASP A 100 3.79 -17.42 15.30
C ASP A 100 4.39 -16.06 14.92
N GLN A 101 4.31 -15.68 13.64
CA GLN A 101 4.76 -14.36 13.18
C GLN A 101 3.86 -13.24 13.71
N VAL A 102 2.54 -13.46 13.77
CA VAL A 102 1.60 -12.52 14.39
C VAL A 102 2.01 -12.22 15.83
N GLN A 103 2.29 -13.26 16.62
CA GLN A 103 2.69 -13.07 18.02
C GLN A 103 3.99 -12.25 18.15
N LEU A 104 5.01 -12.54 17.33
CA LEU A 104 6.27 -11.79 17.34
C LEU A 104 6.08 -10.31 17.03
N ASP A 105 5.19 -9.99 16.10
CA ASP A 105 4.91 -8.63 15.67
C ASP A 105 4.02 -7.87 16.66
N VAL A 106 2.97 -8.51 17.19
CA VAL A 106 2.10 -7.94 18.22
C VAL A 106 2.87 -7.60 19.49
N ASN A 107 3.89 -8.39 19.84
CA ASN A 107 4.79 -8.06 20.97
C ASN A 107 5.49 -6.71 20.79
N ARG A 108 5.68 -6.26 19.54
CA ARG A 108 6.28 -4.98 19.16
C ARG A 108 5.25 -3.88 18.82
N ALA A 109 3.95 -4.16 18.93
CA ALA A 109 2.89 -3.19 18.62
C ALA A 109 2.72 -2.10 19.68
N PHE A 110 1.96 -1.06 19.31
CA PHE A 110 1.62 0.11 20.13
C PHE A 110 2.83 0.92 20.63
N ILE A 111 3.83 1.12 19.77
CA ILE A 111 5.03 1.90 20.10
C ILE A 111 4.70 3.38 20.35
N TYR A 112 3.84 3.95 19.51
CA TYR A 112 3.57 5.39 19.51
C TYR A 112 2.20 5.77 20.09
N TYR A 113 1.20 4.92 19.90
CA TYR A 113 -0.16 5.18 20.37
C TYR A 113 -0.90 3.86 20.66
N PRO A 114 -1.88 3.89 21.57
CA PRO A 114 -2.22 4.99 22.47
C PRO A 114 -1.21 5.13 23.62
N ASN A 115 -1.27 6.22 24.38
CA ASN A 115 -0.47 6.37 25.61
C ASN A 115 -1.07 5.50 26.74
N HIS A 116 -0.64 4.24 26.85
CA HIS A 116 -1.07 3.36 27.95
C HIS A 116 -0.59 3.88 29.30
N LYS A 117 -1.45 3.74 30.31
CA LYS A 117 -1.10 4.18 31.67
C LYS A 117 -0.37 3.10 32.47
N ASN A 118 -0.53 1.83 32.11
CA ASN A 118 0.12 0.70 32.76
C ASN A 118 0.33 -0.48 31.80
N GLU A 119 1.20 -1.41 32.20
CA GLU A 119 1.56 -2.60 31.40
C GLU A 119 0.40 -3.59 31.20
N ALA A 120 -0.55 -3.65 32.14
CA ALA A 120 -1.70 -4.55 32.03
C ALA A 120 -2.66 -4.10 30.92
N GLU A 121 -2.88 -2.79 30.77
CA GLU A 121 -3.66 -2.20 29.68
C GLU A 121 -3.00 -2.48 28.32
N LEU A 122 -1.67 -2.30 28.24
CA LEU A 122 -0.91 -2.63 27.04
C LEU A 122 -0.98 -4.13 26.69
N ALA A 123 -0.83 -5.00 27.70
CA ALA A 123 -0.94 -6.45 27.51
C ALA A 123 -2.34 -6.85 27.01
N SER A 124 -3.40 -6.31 27.63
CA SER A 124 -4.78 -6.54 27.20
C SER A 124 -5.02 -6.09 25.75
N GLN A 125 -4.50 -4.92 25.34
CA GLN A 125 -4.64 -4.47 23.95
C GLN A 125 -3.83 -5.31 22.96
N LYS A 126 -2.66 -5.81 23.36
CA LYS A 126 -1.88 -6.77 22.55
C LYS A 126 -2.62 -8.09 22.39
N ASP A 127 -3.26 -8.59 23.45
CA ASP A 127 -4.10 -9.79 23.37
C ASP A 127 -5.30 -9.57 22.44
N GLU A 128 -5.99 -8.42 22.54
CA GLU A 128 -7.08 -8.07 21.63
C GLU A 128 -6.61 -7.93 20.16
N LEU A 129 -5.43 -7.36 19.93
CA LEU A 129 -4.84 -7.23 18.59
C LEU A 129 -4.49 -8.60 18.01
N SER A 130 -3.89 -9.48 18.83
CA SER A 130 -3.57 -10.85 18.45
C SER A 130 -4.84 -11.61 18.08
N ASP A 131 -5.85 -11.60 18.95
CA ASP A 131 -7.14 -12.24 18.71
C ASP A 131 -7.81 -11.73 17.43
N LEU A 132 -7.79 -10.41 17.19
CA LEU A 132 -8.34 -9.80 15.98
C LEU A 132 -7.64 -10.32 14.70
N ILE A 133 -6.30 -10.31 14.68
CA ILE A 133 -5.54 -10.75 13.52
C ILE A 133 -5.72 -12.24 13.28
N VAL A 134 -5.63 -13.06 14.33
CA VAL A 134 -5.77 -14.52 14.25
C VAL A 134 -7.19 -14.90 13.83
N GLU A 135 -8.22 -14.24 14.35
CA GLU A 135 -9.61 -14.45 13.92
C GLU A 135 -9.77 -14.25 12.41
N VAL A 136 -9.25 -13.15 11.87
CA VAL A 136 -9.32 -12.84 10.44
C VAL A 136 -8.58 -13.90 9.62
N LEU A 137 -7.36 -14.26 10.01
CA LEU A 137 -6.55 -15.24 9.28
C LEU A 137 -7.14 -16.66 9.34
N ARG A 138 -7.72 -17.08 10.47
CA ARG A 138 -8.37 -18.39 10.57
C ARG A 138 -9.67 -18.46 9.79
N ARG A 139 -10.45 -17.37 9.74
CA ARG A 139 -11.66 -17.28 8.92
C ARG A 139 -11.35 -17.18 7.42
N HIS A 140 -10.17 -16.66 7.05
CA HIS A 140 -9.72 -16.48 5.67
C HIS A 140 -8.30 -17.05 5.45
N PRO A 141 -8.11 -18.38 5.54
CA PRO A 141 -6.79 -19.02 5.60
C PRO A 141 -5.97 -18.96 4.30
N TYR A 142 -6.56 -18.46 3.22
CA TYR A 142 -5.84 -18.19 1.97
C TYR A 142 -4.93 -16.97 2.09
N LEU A 143 -5.28 -15.98 2.92
CA LEU A 143 -4.48 -14.77 3.14
C LEU A 143 -3.14 -15.12 3.80
N CYS A 144 -2.05 -14.56 3.30
CA CYS A 144 -0.73 -14.66 3.91
C CYS A 144 -0.49 -13.42 4.77
N TYR A 145 -0.07 -13.60 6.02
CA TYR A 145 0.36 -12.48 6.85
C TYR A 145 1.66 -11.87 6.30
N PHE A 146 1.78 -10.55 6.37
CA PHE A 146 3.03 -9.83 6.10
C PHE A 146 3.45 -9.00 7.32
N GLN A 147 4.75 -8.87 7.53
CA GLN A 147 5.28 -8.05 8.63
C GLN A 147 4.91 -6.58 8.42
N GLY A 148 4.24 -5.98 9.41
CA GLY A 148 3.65 -4.64 9.35
C GLY A 148 2.12 -4.63 9.23
N TYR A 149 1.47 -5.78 8.97
CA TYR A 149 0.01 -5.86 8.96
C TYR A 149 -0.63 -5.52 10.32
N HIS A 150 0.07 -5.81 11.42
CA HIS A 150 -0.37 -5.44 12.77
C HIS A 150 -0.50 -3.91 12.97
N ASP A 151 0.33 -3.10 12.31
CA ASP A 151 0.26 -1.63 12.36
C ASP A 151 -1.03 -1.10 11.72
N ILE A 152 -1.55 -1.79 10.70
CA ILE A 152 -2.87 -1.48 10.13
C ILE A 152 -3.97 -1.91 11.12
N CYS A 153 -3.91 -3.16 11.58
CA CYS A 153 -4.93 -3.73 12.45
C CYS A 153 -5.08 -2.97 13.79
N GLN A 154 -3.98 -2.45 14.36
CA GLN A 154 -4.05 -1.67 15.60
C GLN A 154 -4.85 -0.37 15.41
N VAL A 155 -4.78 0.29 14.24
CA VAL A 155 -5.57 1.50 13.97
C VAL A 155 -7.06 1.17 13.99
N LEU A 156 -7.46 0.08 13.32
CA LEU A 156 -8.86 -0.36 13.30
C LEU A 156 -9.33 -0.83 14.68
N LEU A 157 -8.47 -1.50 15.45
CA LEU A 157 -8.75 -1.93 16.83
C LEU A 157 -9.05 -0.74 17.75
N LEU A 158 -8.27 0.32 17.66
CA LEU A 158 -8.38 1.52 18.49
C LEU A 158 -9.58 2.38 18.14
N VAL A 159 -9.99 2.41 16.87
CA VAL A 159 -11.12 3.22 16.41
C VAL A 159 -12.45 2.46 16.49
N LEU A 160 -12.51 1.20 16.06
CA LEU A 160 -13.77 0.48 15.87
C LEU A 160 -14.24 -0.29 17.11
N PRO A 161 -15.57 -0.39 17.36
CA PRO A 161 -16.12 -1.20 18.43
C PRO A 161 -15.96 -2.70 18.13
N ALA A 162 -15.81 -3.52 19.18
CA ALA A 162 -15.48 -4.95 19.07
C ALA A 162 -16.29 -5.74 18.01
N PRO A 163 -17.63 -5.61 17.88
CA PRO A 163 -18.42 -6.40 16.94
C PRO A 163 -18.09 -6.16 15.46
N VAL A 164 -17.53 -5.00 15.11
CA VAL A 164 -17.26 -4.62 13.72
C VAL A 164 -15.79 -4.76 13.33
N ARG A 165 -14.88 -4.95 14.30
CA ARG A 165 -13.42 -5.04 14.07
C ARG A 165 -13.04 -6.14 13.10
N ALA A 166 -13.36 -7.41 13.41
CA ALA A 166 -12.96 -8.54 12.57
C ALA A 166 -13.57 -8.48 11.15
N PRO A 167 -14.88 -8.19 10.97
CA PRO A 167 -15.45 -8.01 9.62
C PRO A 167 -14.83 -6.83 8.86
N ALA A 168 -14.53 -5.71 9.51
CA ALA A 168 -13.88 -4.55 8.89
C ALA A 168 -12.46 -4.87 8.43
N VAL A 169 -11.65 -5.47 9.30
CA VAL A 169 -10.28 -5.88 8.99
C VAL A 169 -10.28 -6.93 7.89
N ALA A 170 -11.15 -7.95 7.94
CA ALA A 170 -11.24 -8.95 6.89
C ALA A 170 -11.53 -8.33 5.51
N ARG A 171 -12.46 -7.38 5.44
CA ARG A 171 -12.80 -6.69 4.19
C ARG A 171 -11.69 -5.77 3.70
N LEU A 172 -11.06 -5.01 4.59
CA LEU A 172 -9.86 -4.22 4.26
C LEU A 172 -8.78 -5.11 3.63
N SER A 173 -8.48 -6.22 4.32
CA SER A 173 -7.47 -7.20 3.93
C SER A 173 -7.72 -7.84 2.58
N ALA A 174 -8.94 -8.30 2.33
CA ALA A 174 -9.26 -9.05 1.12
C ALA A 174 -9.59 -8.15 -0.10
N LEU A 175 -10.08 -6.93 0.14
CA LEU A 175 -10.60 -6.06 -0.94
C LEU A 175 -9.70 -4.86 -1.25
N ARG A 176 -8.88 -4.41 -0.30
CA ARG A 176 -8.10 -3.18 -0.46
C ARG A 176 -6.58 -3.38 -0.39
N ILE A 177 -6.11 -4.34 0.41
CA ILE A 177 -4.67 -4.62 0.58
C ILE A 177 -4.27 -6.06 0.22
N ARG A 178 -5.15 -6.83 -0.45
CA ARG A 178 -4.96 -8.25 -0.76
C ARG A 178 -3.64 -8.57 -1.46
N ASP A 179 -3.18 -7.68 -2.34
CA ASP A 179 -1.92 -7.86 -3.06
C ASP A 179 -0.69 -7.94 -2.13
N PHE A 180 -0.79 -7.37 -0.92
CA PHE A 180 0.23 -7.46 0.13
C PHE A 180 0.14 -8.79 0.90
N MET A 181 -1.02 -9.43 0.87
CA MET A 181 -1.30 -10.70 1.54
C MET A 181 -1.18 -11.92 0.62
N LEU A 182 -0.60 -11.76 -0.57
CA LEU A 182 -0.28 -12.87 -1.47
C LEU A 182 0.92 -13.69 -0.93
N PRO A 183 1.15 -14.91 -1.45
CA PRO A 183 2.30 -15.73 -1.04
C PRO A 183 3.67 -15.08 -1.23
N THR A 184 3.76 -14.02 -2.05
CA THR A 184 4.97 -13.21 -2.21
C THR A 184 4.58 -11.73 -2.30
N LEU A 185 5.47 -10.85 -1.86
CA LEU A 185 5.30 -9.40 -2.00
C LEU A 185 5.65 -8.87 -3.41
N ALA A 186 5.95 -9.75 -4.37
CA ALA A 186 6.34 -9.30 -5.72
C ALA A 186 5.26 -8.43 -6.40
N PRO A 187 3.95 -8.73 -6.30
CA PRO A 187 2.90 -7.83 -6.78
C PRO A 187 2.90 -6.48 -6.07
N ALA A 188 3.06 -6.47 -4.75
CA ALA A 188 3.14 -5.25 -3.95
C ALA A 188 4.27 -4.33 -4.42
N VAL A 189 5.48 -4.90 -4.55
CA VAL A 189 6.66 -4.20 -5.08
C VAL A 189 6.42 -3.69 -6.50
N HIS A 190 5.73 -4.47 -7.32
CA HIS A 190 5.42 -4.08 -8.69
C HIS A 190 4.45 -2.88 -8.76
N GLN A 191 3.55 -2.72 -7.79
CA GLN A 191 2.70 -1.52 -7.69
C GLN A 191 3.53 -0.23 -7.47
N LEU A 192 4.66 -0.32 -6.75
CA LEU A 192 5.54 0.83 -6.50
C LEU A 192 6.17 1.41 -7.77
N ARG A 193 6.21 0.64 -8.86
CA ARG A 193 6.67 1.12 -10.17
C ARG A 193 5.76 2.20 -10.78
N LEU A 194 4.57 2.40 -10.22
CA LEU A 194 3.74 3.56 -10.55
C LEU A 194 4.36 4.87 -10.04
N ILE A 195 5.16 4.85 -8.97
CA ILE A 195 5.76 6.08 -8.40
C ILE A 195 6.68 6.77 -9.41
N PRO A 196 7.66 6.08 -10.05
CA PRO A 196 8.43 6.69 -11.13
C PRO A 196 7.59 7.23 -12.29
N ASP A 197 6.53 6.52 -12.71
CA ASP A 197 5.65 6.98 -13.81
C ASP A 197 4.88 8.27 -13.42
N ILE A 198 4.38 8.34 -12.18
CA ILE A 198 3.72 9.52 -11.63
C ILE A 198 4.70 10.70 -11.54
N LEU A 199 5.91 10.46 -11.02
CA LEU A 199 6.94 11.50 -10.90
C LEU A 199 7.39 11.99 -12.27
N LEU A 200 7.57 11.10 -13.26
CA LEU A 200 7.92 11.50 -14.62
C LEU A 200 6.86 12.41 -15.23
N ALA A 201 5.58 12.15 -14.98
CA ALA A 201 4.48 12.95 -15.50
C ALA A 201 4.33 14.32 -14.80
N ALA A 202 4.57 14.38 -13.49
CA ALA A 202 4.30 15.57 -12.67
C ALA A 202 5.53 16.44 -12.38
N ASP A 203 6.73 15.83 -12.26
CA ASP A 203 8.01 16.53 -12.07
C ASP A 203 9.15 15.74 -12.75
N PRO A 204 9.33 15.91 -14.08
CA PRO A 204 10.38 15.22 -14.83
C PRO A 204 11.80 15.50 -14.33
N THR A 205 12.02 16.61 -13.63
CA THR A 205 13.34 16.98 -13.10
C THR A 205 13.64 16.20 -11.84
N LEU A 206 12.68 16.09 -10.93
CA LEU A 206 12.79 15.24 -9.74
C LEU A 206 12.89 13.75 -10.13
N TRP A 207 12.10 13.32 -11.12
CA TRP A 207 12.20 11.95 -11.65
C TRP A 207 13.61 11.64 -12.18
N ARG A 208 14.21 12.54 -12.97
CA ARG A 208 15.58 12.37 -13.47
C ARG A 208 16.61 12.27 -12.34
N HIS A 209 16.43 13.07 -11.29
CA HIS A 209 17.30 13.07 -10.13
C HIS A 209 17.24 11.74 -9.35
N LEU A 210 16.07 11.11 -9.28
CA LEU A 210 15.84 9.84 -8.59
C LEU A 210 15.99 8.59 -9.49
N ALA A 211 16.40 8.73 -10.76
CA ALA A 211 16.35 7.65 -11.74
C ALA A 211 17.22 6.43 -11.40
N SER A 212 18.25 6.61 -10.57
CA SER A 212 19.14 5.56 -10.06
C SER A 212 18.60 4.84 -8.81
N THR A 213 17.53 5.36 -8.20
CA THR A 213 16.97 4.86 -6.94
C THR A 213 15.72 4.03 -7.21
N GLU A 214 15.78 2.73 -6.90
CA GLU A 214 14.61 1.86 -6.97
C GLU A 214 13.56 2.26 -5.91
N PRO A 215 12.26 2.21 -6.23
CA PRO A 215 11.18 2.73 -5.37
C PRO A 215 10.90 1.87 -4.12
N PHE A 216 11.83 1.00 -3.70
CA PHE A 216 11.68 0.18 -2.50
C PHE A 216 11.57 0.99 -1.21
N PHE A 217 12.05 2.24 -1.20
CA PHE A 217 11.86 3.17 -0.08
C PHE A 217 10.37 3.39 0.25
N ALA A 218 9.48 3.22 -0.74
CA ALA A 218 8.05 3.41 -0.56
C ALA A 218 7.32 2.19 0.00
N LEU A 219 8.01 1.04 0.09
CA LEU A 219 7.37 -0.21 0.47
C LEU A 219 6.82 -0.12 1.89
N SER A 220 7.62 0.31 2.87
CA SER A 220 7.18 0.39 4.28
C SER A 220 5.90 1.23 4.43
N GLY A 221 5.92 2.47 3.91
CA GLY A 221 4.79 3.39 4.01
C GLY A 221 3.53 2.86 3.31
N THR A 222 3.64 2.40 2.06
CA THR A 222 2.46 1.91 1.32
C THR A 222 1.93 0.57 1.85
N LEU A 223 2.82 -0.34 2.26
CA LEU A 223 2.49 -1.66 2.80
C LEU A 223 1.73 -1.58 4.12
N THR A 224 2.11 -0.62 4.98
CA THR A 224 1.51 -0.42 6.32
C THR A 224 0.43 0.65 6.33
N MET A 225 0.01 1.15 5.15
CA MET A 225 -0.89 2.30 5.03
C MET A 225 -0.42 3.50 5.87
N TYR A 226 0.89 3.71 5.95
CA TYR A 226 1.60 4.75 6.71
C TYR A 226 1.47 4.65 8.23
N ALA A 227 0.80 3.62 8.74
CA ALA A 227 0.57 3.45 10.18
C ALA A 227 1.85 3.12 10.96
N HIS A 228 2.88 2.62 10.28
CA HIS A 228 4.18 2.38 10.90
C HIS A 228 4.97 3.68 11.16
N ASP A 229 4.83 4.67 10.26
CA ASP A 229 5.67 5.87 10.26
C ASP A 229 5.00 7.09 10.90
N ILE A 230 3.66 7.16 10.88
CA ILE A 230 2.89 8.23 11.54
C ILE A 230 2.75 7.92 13.02
N THR A 231 3.21 8.83 13.87
CA THR A 231 3.35 8.59 15.32
C THR A 231 2.18 9.07 16.16
N THR A 232 1.14 9.67 15.57
CA THR A 232 -0.05 10.11 16.32
C THR A 232 -1.32 9.46 15.79
N LEU A 233 -2.20 9.06 16.72
CA LEU A 233 -3.49 8.46 16.37
C LEU A 233 -4.36 9.43 15.56
N GLY A 234 -4.30 10.73 15.86
CA GLY A 234 -5.06 11.75 15.13
C GLY A 234 -4.68 11.85 13.66
N GLU A 235 -3.38 11.91 13.35
CA GLU A 235 -2.90 12.00 11.96
C GLU A 235 -3.18 10.71 11.19
N ILE A 236 -2.94 9.53 11.78
CA ILE A 236 -3.15 8.27 11.05
C ILE A 236 -4.63 8.00 10.81
N THR A 237 -5.52 8.30 11.77
CA THR A 237 -6.97 8.15 11.57
C THR A 237 -7.49 9.15 10.54
N ARG A 238 -6.97 10.38 10.52
CA ARG A 238 -7.26 11.37 9.48
C ARG A 238 -6.84 10.90 8.08
N LEU A 239 -5.68 10.25 7.95
CA LEU A 239 -5.24 9.67 6.68
C LEU A 239 -6.12 8.46 6.29
N PHE A 240 -6.49 7.61 7.25
CA PHE A 240 -7.39 6.47 7.00
C PHE A 240 -8.77 6.91 6.53
N ASP A 241 -9.29 8.06 6.99
CA ASP A 241 -10.55 8.63 6.46
C ASP A 241 -10.50 8.71 4.92
N VAL A 242 -9.40 9.22 4.35
CA VAL A 242 -9.21 9.35 2.89
C VAL A 242 -8.86 8.02 2.23
N LEU A 243 -7.93 7.26 2.80
CA LEU A 243 -7.48 6.00 2.21
C LEU A 243 -8.58 4.95 2.14
N LEU A 244 -9.56 4.99 3.05
CA LEU A 244 -10.74 4.13 3.00
C LEU A 244 -11.79 4.64 1.99
N ALA A 245 -11.86 5.96 1.78
CA ALA A 245 -12.84 6.58 0.89
C ALA A 245 -12.43 6.60 -0.60
N ARG A 246 -11.14 6.43 -0.91
CA ARG A 246 -10.60 6.39 -2.28
C ARG A 246 -10.26 4.98 -2.76
N GLU A 247 -9.96 4.81 -4.04
CA GLU A 247 -9.40 3.55 -4.56
C GLU A 247 -8.00 3.24 -3.98
N PRO A 248 -7.60 1.96 -3.81
CA PRO A 248 -6.33 1.60 -3.15
C PRO A 248 -5.07 2.21 -3.78
N VAL A 249 -5.08 2.47 -5.09
CA VAL A 249 -3.96 3.11 -5.78
C VAL A 249 -3.68 4.53 -5.26
N PHE A 250 -4.66 5.20 -4.65
CA PHE A 250 -4.49 6.51 -4.05
C PHE A 250 -3.38 6.52 -2.98
N SER A 251 -3.17 5.40 -2.28
CA SER A 251 -2.04 5.23 -1.35
C SER A 251 -0.68 5.37 -2.05
N VAL A 252 -0.55 4.93 -3.30
CA VAL A 252 0.69 5.07 -4.09
C VAL A 252 0.89 6.53 -4.53
N TYR A 253 -0.20 7.23 -4.87
CA TYR A 253 -0.14 8.67 -5.19
C TYR A 253 0.22 9.50 -3.97
N MET A 254 -0.27 9.12 -2.77
CA MET A 254 0.11 9.75 -1.51
C MET A 254 1.63 9.68 -1.32
N PHE A 255 2.25 8.54 -1.65
CA PHE A 255 3.70 8.41 -1.57
C PHE A 255 4.40 9.33 -2.58
N ALA A 256 3.91 9.38 -3.82
CA ALA A 256 4.46 10.28 -4.84
C ALA A 256 4.32 11.77 -4.43
N ALA A 257 3.23 12.15 -3.76
CA ALA A 257 3.05 13.48 -3.21
C ALA A 257 4.03 13.78 -2.08
N ILE A 258 4.32 12.81 -1.20
CA ILE A 258 5.36 12.91 -0.16
C ILE A 258 6.75 13.12 -0.77
N VAL A 259 7.09 12.37 -1.83
CA VAL A 259 8.36 12.55 -2.55
C VAL A 259 8.45 13.97 -3.11
N ARG A 260 7.36 14.48 -3.71
CA ARG A 260 7.30 15.83 -4.28
C ARG A 260 7.33 16.93 -3.22
N SER A 261 6.77 16.73 -2.03
CA SER A 261 6.82 17.75 -0.97
C SER A 261 8.22 17.95 -0.40
N ARG A 262 9.10 16.95 -0.58
CA ARG A 262 10.50 16.97 -0.14
C ARG A 262 11.48 17.28 -1.25
N ARG A 263 10.97 17.88 -2.34
CA ARG A 263 11.72 18.17 -3.55
C ARG A 263 13.04 18.88 -3.26
N ASP A 264 13.01 19.95 -2.47
CA ASP A 264 14.19 20.77 -2.21
C ASP A 264 15.25 20.00 -1.40
N GLU A 265 14.84 19.27 -0.34
CA GLU A 265 15.72 18.39 0.45
C GLU A 265 16.39 17.32 -0.40
N LEU A 266 15.67 16.76 -1.39
CA LEU A 266 16.22 15.76 -2.30
C LEU A 266 17.27 16.37 -3.23
N PHE A 267 17.03 17.58 -3.77
CA PHE A 267 18.01 18.26 -4.64
C PHE A 267 19.28 18.73 -3.91
N ASP A 268 19.21 18.93 -2.59
CA ASP A 268 20.39 19.20 -1.78
C ASP A 268 21.30 17.96 -1.62
N THR A 269 20.80 16.76 -1.93
CA THR A 269 21.57 15.52 -1.96
C THR A 269 22.01 15.20 -3.39
N PRO A 270 23.28 14.87 -3.66
CA PRO A 270 23.74 14.52 -5.00
C PRO A 270 23.01 13.28 -5.59
N ALA A 271 22.74 13.31 -6.90
CA ALA A 271 22.01 12.23 -7.60
C ALA A 271 22.80 10.91 -7.72
N ASP A 272 24.12 10.98 -7.55
CA ASP A 272 25.04 9.83 -7.53
C ASP A 272 25.18 9.19 -6.13
N GLU A 273 24.38 9.64 -5.15
CA GLU A 273 24.28 9.07 -3.80
C GLU A 273 22.90 8.41 -3.56
N PRO A 274 22.56 7.32 -4.28
CA PRO A 274 21.23 6.69 -4.20
C PRO A 274 20.91 6.12 -2.80
N GLU A 275 21.93 5.77 -2.02
CA GLU A 275 21.77 5.27 -0.65
C GLU A 275 21.28 6.37 0.30
N MET A 276 21.80 7.60 0.15
CA MET A 276 21.37 8.77 0.91
C MET A 276 19.95 9.17 0.53
N LEU A 277 19.66 9.24 -0.77
CA LEU A 277 18.30 9.49 -1.28
C LEU A 277 17.31 8.44 -0.77
N HIS A 278 17.68 7.15 -0.78
CA HIS A 278 16.85 6.07 -0.23
C HIS A 278 16.59 6.25 1.27
N SER A 279 17.61 6.61 2.05
CA SER A 279 17.51 6.84 3.50
C SER A 279 16.59 8.02 3.83
N ILE A 280 16.70 9.11 3.06
CA ILE A 280 15.81 10.27 3.13
C ILE A 280 14.37 9.80 2.84
N LEU A 281 14.14 9.19 1.68
CA LEU A 281 12.81 8.79 1.19
C LEU A 281 12.14 7.69 2.01
N SER A 282 12.90 6.92 2.79
CA SER A 282 12.35 5.89 3.69
C SER A 282 11.72 6.47 4.95
N LYS A 283 11.80 7.79 5.17
CA LYS A 283 11.18 8.49 6.30
C LYS A 283 10.10 9.45 5.81
N LEU A 284 9.05 9.65 6.60
CA LEU A 284 8.08 10.71 6.34
C LEU A 284 8.66 12.10 6.65
N PRO A 285 8.22 13.15 5.93
CA PRO A 285 8.64 14.52 6.19
C PRO A 285 8.24 14.94 7.60
N ARG A 286 9.08 15.79 8.21
CA ARG A 286 8.84 16.37 9.54
C ARG A 286 9.05 17.89 9.45
N PRO A 287 8.04 18.72 9.75
CA PRO A 287 6.66 18.35 10.14
C PRO A 287 5.86 17.70 9.00
N LEU A 288 4.89 16.86 9.35
CA LEU A 288 4.00 16.20 8.38
C LEU A 288 2.77 17.10 8.14
N ASP A 289 2.77 17.88 7.06
CA ASP A 289 1.58 18.63 6.65
C ASP A 289 0.60 17.71 5.90
N LEU A 290 -0.21 16.98 6.67
CA LEU A 290 -1.10 15.97 6.14
C LEU A 290 -2.20 16.56 5.23
N GLU A 291 -2.74 17.73 5.54
CA GLU A 291 -3.79 18.36 4.71
C GLU A 291 -3.24 18.84 3.37
N ALA A 292 -2.04 19.42 3.35
CA ALA A 292 -1.38 19.78 2.09
C ALA A 292 -1.02 18.55 1.26
N LEU A 293 -0.58 17.46 1.90
CA LEU A 293 -0.29 16.19 1.22
C LEU A 293 -1.55 15.56 0.64
N ILE A 294 -2.68 15.53 1.37
CA ILE A 294 -3.96 15.01 0.86
C ILE A 294 -4.40 15.83 -0.36
N THR A 295 -4.33 17.15 -0.27
CA THR A 295 -4.70 18.06 -1.37
C THR A 295 -3.81 17.85 -2.60
N SER A 296 -2.49 17.80 -2.39
CA SER A 296 -1.51 17.53 -3.46
C SER A 296 -1.73 16.18 -4.10
N THR A 297 -2.04 15.15 -3.30
CA THR A 297 -2.35 13.79 -3.77
C THR A 297 -3.58 13.77 -4.67
N HIS A 298 -4.64 14.47 -4.27
CA HIS A 298 -5.86 14.59 -5.06
C HIS A 298 -5.57 15.23 -6.43
N VAL A 299 -4.89 16.37 -6.45
CA VAL A 299 -4.50 17.06 -7.68
C VAL A 299 -3.65 16.16 -8.59
N LEU A 300 -2.69 15.45 -8.00
CA LEU A 300 -1.80 14.54 -8.72
C LEU A 300 -2.58 13.39 -9.39
N TYR A 301 -3.52 12.80 -8.65
CA TYR A 301 -4.36 11.71 -9.14
C TYR A 301 -5.25 12.14 -10.31
N ASP A 302 -5.95 13.27 -10.16
CA ASP A 302 -6.90 13.76 -11.17
C ASP A 302 -6.19 14.20 -12.46
N THR A 303 -5.04 14.85 -12.31
CA THR A 303 -4.24 15.33 -13.45
C THR A 303 -3.63 14.16 -14.23
N HIS A 304 -3.13 13.15 -13.50
CA HIS A 304 -2.38 12.03 -14.09
C HIS A 304 -2.96 10.68 -13.66
N PRO A 305 -4.15 10.28 -14.15
CA PRO A 305 -4.78 9.01 -13.75
C PRO A 305 -3.92 7.80 -14.14
N PRO A 306 -3.94 6.73 -13.32
CA PRO A 306 -2.96 5.65 -13.40
C PRO A 306 -3.05 4.84 -14.69
N GLU A 307 -4.21 4.77 -15.34
CA GLU A 307 -4.42 4.05 -16.61
C GLU A 307 -3.54 4.58 -17.75
N LYS A 308 -3.06 5.82 -17.66
CA LYS A 308 -2.16 6.41 -18.65
C LYS A 308 -0.74 5.84 -18.58
N PHE A 309 -0.35 5.23 -17.46
CA PHE A 309 1.01 4.81 -17.19
C PHE A 309 1.36 3.43 -17.74
N ALA A 310 2.65 3.23 -18.03
CA ALA A 310 3.15 1.98 -18.57
C ALA A 310 3.14 0.88 -17.50
N ALA A 311 3.58 1.21 -16.28
CA ALA A 311 3.56 0.28 -15.15
C ALA A 311 2.16 -0.25 -14.87
N TRP A 312 1.12 0.58 -15.01
CA TRP A 312 -0.27 0.16 -14.83
C TRP A 312 -0.69 -1.00 -15.73
N ARG A 313 -0.26 -1.00 -17.00
CA ARG A 313 -0.61 -2.04 -17.98
C ARG A 313 -0.05 -3.42 -17.62
N THR A 314 0.96 -3.44 -16.75
CA THR A 314 1.63 -4.66 -16.30
C THR A 314 1.09 -5.19 -14.98
N ILE A 315 0.21 -4.43 -14.31
CA ILE A 315 -0.47 -4.87 -13.09
C ILE A 315 -1.54 -5.91 -13.45
N SER A 316 -1.63 -6.97 -12.64
CA SER A 316 -2.65 -8.01 -12.81
C SER A 316 -4.05 -7.40 -12.80
N ARG A 317 -4.93 -7.85 -13.69
CA ARG A 317 -6.35 -7.46 -13.65
C ARG A 317 -7.07 -7.99 -12.42
N ALA A 318 -6.50 -8.97 -11.73
CA ALA A 318 -6.97 -9.46 -10.44
C ALA A 318 -6.35 -8.72 -9.24
N SER A 319 -5.49 -7.72 -9.45
CA SER A 319 -4.97 -6.86 -8.38
C SER A 319 -6.06 -6.00 -7.76
N VAL A 320 -5.97 -5.69 -6.47
CA VAL A 320 -6.85 -4.70 -5.80
C VAL A 320 -6.80 -3.33 -6.47
N LEU A 321 -5.67 -2.97 -7.09
CA LEU A 321 -5.60 -1.72 -7.85
C LEU A 321 -6.56 -1.72 -9.03
N CYS A 322 -6.83 -2.88 -9.64
CA CYS A 322 -7.77 -3.04 -10.75
C CYS A 322 -9.19 -3.42 -10.31
N THR A 323 -9.34 -4.23 -9.26
CA THR A 323 -10.67 -4.70 -8.83
C THR A 323 -11.38 -3.69 -7.94
N ALA A 324 -10.66 -2.79 -7.28
CA ALA A 324 -11.21 -1.74 -6.41
C ALA A 324 -10.95 -0.33 -6.98
N ARG A 325 -11.12 -0.14 -8.29
CA ARG A 325 -10.96 1.17 -8.97
C ARG A 325 -11.98 2.23 -8.56
N ASP A 326 -13.08 1.78 -8.00
CA ASP A 326 -14.20 2.61 -7.59
C ASP A 326 -14.63 2.16 -6.18
N ALA A 327 -14.91 3.12 -5.30
CA ALA A 327 -15.23 2.86 -3.90
C ALA A 327 -16.53 2.08 -3.76
N ASP A 328 -17.55 2.40 -4.57
CA ASP A 328 -18.83 1.68 -4.60
C ASP A 328 -18.65 0.24 -5.10
N ALA A 329 -17.91 0.05 -6.20
CA ALA A 329 -17.59 -1.27 -6.71
C ALA A 329 -16.76 -2.11 -5.72
N CYS A 330 -15.85 -1.49 -4.98
CA CYS A 330 -15.09 -2.14 -3.91
C CYS A 330 -16.00 -2.54 -2.74
N ALA A 331 -16.87 -1.64 -2.28
CA ALA A 331 -17.79 -1.90 -1.18
C ALA A 331 -18.81 -2.98 -1.51
N ALA A 332 -19.24 -3.07 -2.77
CA ALA A 332 -20.18 -4.09 -3.24
C ALA A 332 -19.57 -5.51 -3.38
N GLN A 333 -18.24 -5.63 -3.40
CA GLN A 333 -17.59 -6.95 -3.54
C GLN A 333 -17.80 -7.83 -2.31
N SER A 334 -18.06 -9.11 -2.58
CA SER A 334 -18.16 -10.14 -1.55
C SER A 334 -16.77 -10.67 -1.14
N MET A 335 -16.69 -11.34 0.01
CA MET A 335 -15.47 -12.03 0.42
C MET A 335 -15.10 -13.19 -0.53
N ALA A 336 -16.09 -13.80 -1.18
CA ALA A 336 -15.87 -14.84 -2.18
C ALA A 336 -15.27 -14.28 -3.49
N ASP A 337 -15.68 -13.08 -3.91
CA ASP A 337 -15.04 -12.40 -5.05
C ASP A 337 -13.56 -12.12 -4.74
N ALA A 338 -13.27 -11.70 -3.50
CA ALA A 338 -11.92 -11.43 -3.05
C ALA A 338 -11.01 -12.68 -3.14
N GLU A 339 -11.49 -13.82 -2.66
CA GLU A 339 -10.79 -15.11 -2.73
C GLU A 339 -10.59 -15.56 -4.19
N ARG A 340 -11.61 -15.40 -5.04
CA ARG A 340 -11.47 -15.69 -6.48
C ARG A 340 -10.38 -14.85 -7.14
N PHE A 341 -10.30 -13.55 -6.82
CA PHE A 341 -9.24 -12.69 -7.35
C PHE A 341 -7.86 -13.04 -6.77
N PHE A 342 -7.80 -13.40 -5.49
CA PHE A 342 -6.59 -13.94 -4.86
C PHE A 342 -6.05 -15.16 -5.64
N ASP A 343 -6.89 -16.18 -5.83
CA ASP A 343 -6.50 -17.43 -6.50
C ASP A 343 -6.05 -17.21 -7.93
N ARG A 344 -6.73 -16.29 -8.63
CA ARG A 344 -6.35 -15.89 -9.98
C ARG A 344 -4.95 -15.28 -9.99
N GLN A 345 -4.67 -14.34 -9.09
CA GLN A 345 -3.37 -13.66 -9.02
C GLN A 345 -2.25 -14.64 -8.58
N VAL A 346 -2.53 -15.54 -7.64
CA VAL A 346 -1.60 -16.63 -7.25
C VAL A 346 -1.29 -17.54 -8.45
N THR A 347 -2.30 -17.87 -9.25
CA THR A 347 -2.11 -18.69 -10.46
C THR A 347 -1.24 -17.95 -11.48
N GLU A 348 -1.50 -16.67 -11.73
CA GLU A 348 -0.68 -15.82 -12.59
C GLU A 348 0.79 -15.75 -12.12
N LEU A 349 1.03 -15.62 -10.81
CA LEU A 349 2.36 -15.65 -10.22
C LEU A 349 3.09 -16.98 -10.46
N ARG A 350 2.42 -18.12 -10.22
CA ARG A 350 2.99 -19.45 -10.48
C ARG A 350 3.35 -19.63 -11.96
N TRP A 351 2.55 -19.09 -12.87
CA TRP A 351 2.84 -19.11 -14.31
C TRP A 351 4.08 -18.28 -14.66
N ILE A 352 4.22 -17.08 -14.08
CA ILE A 352 5.39 -16.23 -14.27
C ILE A 352 6.65 -16.94 -13.76
N GLU A 353 6.60 -17.50 -12.56
CA GLU A 353 7.72 -18.22 -11.95
C GLU A 353 8.16 -19.43 -12.80
N ARG A 354 7.22 -20.28 -13.22
CA ARG A 354 7.52 -21.41 -14.11
C ARG A 354 8.14 -20.97 -15.44
N ARG A 355 7.64 -19.87 -16.02
CA ARG A 355 8.17 -19.33 -17.27
C ARG A 355 9.61 -18.84 -17.08
N ASP A 356 9.91 -18.20 -15.96
CA ASP A 356 11.24 -17.67 -15.69
C ASP A 356 12.22 -18.81 -15.34
N GLN A 357 11.79 -19.84 -14.60
CA GLN A 357 12.56 -21.07 -14.42
C GLN A 357 12.85 -21.77 -15.76
N ALA A 358 11.87 -21.89 -16.65
CA ALA A 358 12.06 -22.48 -17.97
C ALA A 358 13.01 -21.66 -18.85
N ARG A 359 12.93 -20.31 -18.80
CA ARG A 359 13.86 -19.41 -19.49
C ARG A 359 15.28 -19.56 -18.95
N GLU A 360 15.45 -19.68 -17.64
CA GLU A 360 16.77 -19.84 -17.03
C GLU A 360 17.38 -21.20 -17.38
N LEU A 361 16.58 -22.28 -17.36
CA LEU A 361 17.00 -23.57 -17.89
C LEU A 361 17.41 -23.46 -19.35
N LEU A 362 16.59 -22.85 -20.21
CA LEU A 362 16.93 -22.67 -21.63
C LEU A 362 18.23 -21.87 -21.82
N ARG A 363 18.45 -20.81 -21.03
CA ARG A 363 19.71 -20.03 -21.03
C ARG A 363 20.90 -20.90 -20.61
N ARG A 364 20.74 -21.69 -19.54
CA ARG A 364 21.77 -22.62 -19.05
C ARG A 364 22.12 -23.71 -20.05
N TYR A 365 21.16 -24.23 -20.82
CA TYR A 365 21.39 -25.22 -21.88
C TYR A 365 21.87 -24.61 -23.21
N ARG A 366 21.49 -23.37 -23.53
CA ARG A 366 21.99 -22.66 -24.74
C ARG A 366 23.48 -22.32 -24.67
N ARG A 367 24.01 -22.03 -23.48
CA ARG A 367 25.45 -21.72 -23.28
C ARG A 367 26.38 -22.89 -23.70
N PRO A 368 26.21 -24.13 -23.21
CA PRO A 368 27.03 -25.28 -23.62
C PRO A 368 26.73 -25.74 -25.05
N ALA A 369 25.50 -25.61 -25.54
CA ALA A 369 25.18 -25.93 -26.94
C ALA A 369 25.90 -24.98 -27.93
N ARG A 370 26.04 -23.70 -27.60
CA ARG A 370 26.83 -22.74 -28.39
C ARG A 370 28.32 -23.06 -28.37
N THR A 371 28.89 -23.46 -27.25
CA THR A 371 30.32 -23.81 -27.17
C THR A 371 30.62 -25.13 -27.89
N LEU A 372 29.74 -26.14 -27.76
CA LEU A 372 29.87 -27.40 -28.47
C LEU A 372 29.69 -27.21 -29.99
N GLY A 373 28.69 -26.44 -30.41
CA GLY A 373 28.48 -26.09 -31.83
C GLY A 373 29.65 -25.31 -32.42
N PHE A 374 30.23 -24.38 -31.66
CA PHE A 374 31.43 -23.63 -32.06
C PHE A 374 32.66 -24.53 -32.17
N ALA A 375 32.86 -25.46 -31.23
CA ALA A 375 33.95 -26.44 -31.29
C ALA A 375 33.84 -27.38 -32.50
N ILE A 376 32.63 -27.86 -32.81
CA ILE A 376 32.37 -28.67 -34.02
C ILE A 376 32.66 -27.86 -35.28
N LEU A 377 32.21 -26.60 -35.34
CA LEU A 377 32.48 -25.70 -36.47
C LEU A 377 33.99 -25.50 -36.67
N ILE A 378 34.75 -25.23 -35.60
CA ILE A 378 36.22 -25.13 -35.66
C ILE A 378 36.83 -26.44 -36.18
N GLY A 379 36.37 -27.59 -35.68
CA GLY A 379 36.83 -28.90 -36.14
C GLY A 379 36.59 -29.13 -37.63
N VAL A 380 35.39 -28.79 -38.12
CA VAL A 380 35.02 -28.89 -39.55
C VAL A 380 35.86 -27.94 -40.39
N VAL A 381 36.03 -26.69 -39.97
CA VAL A 381 36.87 -25.70 -40.67
C VAL A 381 38.32 -26.14 -40.70
N ALA A 382 38.86 -26.69 -39.61
CA ALA A 382 40.23 -27.21 -39.55
C ALA A 382 40.43 -28.41 -40.48
N VAL A 383 39.47 -29.34 -40.54
CA VAL A 383 39.51 -30.48 -41.47
C VAL A 383 39.38 -30.02 -42.92
N TRP A 384 38.52 -29.04 -43.19
CA TRP A 384 38.33 -28.45 -44.52
C TRP A 384 39.60 -27.75 -44.99
N LEU A 385 40.23 -26.92 -44.15
CA LEU A 385 41.52 -26.28 -44.43
C LEU A 385 42.64 -27.33 -44.67
N ARG A 386 42.66 -28.41 -43.90
CA ARG A 386 43.62 -29.51 -44.07
C ARG A 386 43.44 -30.27 -45.38
N ARG A 387 42.21 -30.39 -45.89
CA ARG A 387 41.88 -31.11 -47.13
C ARG A 387 41.94 -30.24 -48.39
N SER A 388 42.11 -28.93 -48.27
CA SER A 388 42.16 -27.99 -49.40
C SER A 388 43.40 -27.08 -49.33
N PRO A 389 44.60 -27.59 -49.71
CA PRO A 389 45.87 -26.89 -49.48
C PRO A 389 46.01 -25.56 -50.23
N GLY A 390 45.22 -25.34 -51.30
CA GLY A 390 45.27 -24.15 -52.15
C GLY A 390 44.62 -22.89 -51.58
N LEU A 391 43.91 -22.98 -50.44
CA LEU A 391 43.28 -21.83 -49.77
C LEU A 391 44.01 -21.39 -48.49
N SER A 392 45.01 -22.17 -48.05
CA SER A 392 45.80 -21.91 -46.84
C SER A 392 46.52 -20.56 -46.88
N SER A 393 46.95 -20.12 -48.07
CA SER A 393 47.67 -18.85 -48.27
C SER A 393 46.76 -17.62 -48.23
N CYS A 394 45.45 -17.78 -48.45
CA CYS A 394 44.49 -16.67 -48.45
C CYS A 394 44.00 -16.36 -47.02
N VAL A 395 43.89 -17.38 -46.16
CA VAL A 395 43.41 -17.25 -44.77
C VAL A 395 44.49 -16.75 -43.82
N THR A 396 45.76 -17.09 -44.04
CA THR A 396 46.88 -16.57 -43.23
C THR A 396 47.09 -15.06 -43.41
N GLY A 397 46.78 -14.51 -44.58
CA GLY A 397 46.83 -13.05 -44.83
C GLY A 397 45.76 -12.26 -44.09
N LEU A 398 44.54 -12.81 -43.95
CA LEU A 398 43.43 -12.14 -43.27
C LEU A 398 43.59 -12.13 -41.74
N LEU A 399 44.09 -13.23 -41.16
CA LEU A 399 44.33 -13.34 -39.71
C LEU A 399 45.52 -12.47 -39.23
N ALA A 400 46.52 -12.25 -40.09
CA ALA A 400 47.64 -11.35 -39.78
C ALA A 400 47.24 -9.86 -39.72
N SER A 401 46.18 -9.45 -40.44
CA SER A 401 45.65 -8.08 -40.36
C SER A 401 44.82 -7.82 -39.09
N TRP A 402 44.21 -8.87 -38.54
CA TRP A 402 43.37 -8.80 -37.34
C TRP A 402 44.16 -8.78 -36.02
N MET A 403 45.44 -9.18 -36.02
CA MET A 403 46.32 -9.11 -34.84
C MET A 403 47.14 -7.80 -34.75
N ARG A 404 46.89 -6.81 -35.63
CA ARG A 404 47.55 -5.49 -35.63
C ARG A 404 46.61 -4.32 -35.33
N LEU A 405 45.48 -4.55 -34.67
CA LEU A 405 44.57 -3.51 -34.16
C LEU A 405 44.23 -3.76 -32.70
#